data_AF-A0A7S1ND86-F1
#
_entry.id   AF-A0A7S1ND86-F1
#
_cell.length_a   1.000
_cell.length_b   1.000
_cell.length_c   1.000
_cell.angle_alpha   90.00
_cell.angle_beta   90.00
_cell.angle_gamma   90.00
#
_symmetry.space_group_name_H-M   'P 1'
#
loop_
_entity.id
_entity.type
_entity.pdbx_description
1 polymer ?
#
loop_
_entity_poly.entity_id
_entity_poly.type
_entity_poly.pdbx_seq_one_letter_code
_entity_poly.pdbx_strand_id
1 'polypeptide(L)'
;TLCVIDESGSMSFATEKAKEYARQMLGLYEIGSSRNRCGIVAFSKDTRALGREDNAHGHCERVATCLTGDPSVLLDRIDSFKPREGTTNFFAALKKCEEVFKEECGMFGERHKRR
;
A
#
# COMPACT_ATOMS: atom_id res chain seq x y z
N THR A 1 4.84 7.93 -7.21
CA THR A 1 4.01 6.77 -7.63
C THR A 1 3.74 5.87 -6.44
N LEU A 2 2.55 5.25 -6.36
CA LEU A 2 2.25 4.24 -5.35
C LEU A 2 1.94 2.90 -6.02
N CYS A 3 2.68 1.85 -5.65
CA CYS A 3 2.40 0.48 -6.05
C CYS A 3 1.54 -0.19 -4.97
N VAL A 4 0.42 -0.79 -5.35
CA VAL A 4 -0.49 -1.44 -4.41
C VAL A 4 -0.44 -2.95 -4.64
N ILE A 5 -0.15 -3.71 -3.58
CA ILE A 5 0.03 -5.17 -3.63
C ILE A 5 -1.00 -5.83 -2.71
N ASP A 6 -1.78 -6.75 -3.27
CA ASP A 6 -2.76 -7.55 -2.52
C ASP A 6 -2.09 -8.72 -1.79
N GLU A 7 -2.18 -8.74 -0.46
CA GLU A 7 -1.72 -9.78 0.46
C GLU A 7 -2.81 -10.81 0.81
N SER A 8 -3.99 -10.74 0.19
CA SER A 8 -5.07 -11.70 0.48
C SER A 8 -4.66 -13.16 0.23
N GLY A 9 -5.35 -14.09 0.89
CA GLY A 9 -5.05 -15.52 0.78
C GLY A 9 -5.18 -16.05 -0.65
N SER A 10 -6.04 -15.42 -1.46
CA SER A 10 -6.18 -15.68 -2.89
C SER A 10 -4.91 -15.40 -3.70
N MET A 11 -3.96 -14.63 -3.19
CA MET A 11 -2.71 -14.32 -3.88
C MET A 11 -1.60 -15.34 -3.64
N SER A 12 -1.85 -16.38 -2.85
CA SER A 12 -0.86 -17.40 -2.49
C SER A 12 -0.14 -18.05 -3.68
N PHE A 13 -0.86 -18.38 -4.74
CA PHE A 13 -0.27 -18.97 -5.96
C PHE A 13 0.41 -17.93 -6.88
N ALA A 14 0.11 -16.64 -6.71
CA ALA A 14 0.55 -15.55 -7.59
C ALA A 14 1.61 -14.66 -6.94
N THR A 15 2.00 -14.93 -5.71
CA THR A 15 2.81 -14.02 -4.88
C THR A 15 4.15 -13.67 -5.51
N GLU A 16 4.91 -14.67 -5.93
CA GLU A 16 6.23 -14.45 -6.50
C GLU A 16 6.16 -13.72 -7.85
N LYS A 17 5.11 -14.00 -8.64
CA LYS A 17 4.84 -13.25 -9.89
C LYS A 17 4.47 -11.79 -9.59
N ALA A 18 3.67 -11.53 -8.55
CA ALA A 18 3.31 -10.18 -8.14
C ALA A 18 4.54 -9.39 -7.68
N LYS A 19 5.46 -10.03 -6.94
CA LYS A 19 6.75 -9.43 -6.56
C LYS A 19 7.59 -9.10 -7.78
N GLU A 20 7.74 -10.05 -8.71
CA GLU A 20 8.52 -9.85 -9.94
C GLU A 20 7.96 -8.69 -10.75
N TYR A 21 6.64 -8.64 -10.93
CA TYR A 21 5.97 -7.54 -11.63
C TYR A 21 6.20 -6.20 -10.93
N ALA A 22 6.11 -6.15 -9.59
CA ALA A 22 6.41 -4.94 -8.83
C ALA A 22 7.87 -4.48 -9.03
N ARG A 23 8.85 -5.40 -9.03
CA ARG A 23 10.26 -5.07 -9.31
C ARG A 23 10.44 -4.52 -10.72
N GLN A 24 9.84 -5.17 -11.73
CA GLN A 24 9.89 -4.70 -13.12
C GLN A 24 9.29 -3.30 -13.25
N MET A 25 8.12 -3.07 -12.65
CA MET A 25 7.46 -1.77 -12.65
C MET A 25 8.31 -0.69 -11.99
N LEU A 26 8.91 -0.95 -10.83
CA LEU A 26 9.81 0.01 -10.17
C LEU A 26 11.07 0.30 -11.00
N GLY A 27 11.59 -0.70 -11.72
CA GLY A 27 12.73 -0.53 -12.61
C GLY A 27 12.47 0.39 -13.81
N LEU A 28 11.21 0.65 -14.15
CA LEU A 28 10.85 1.62 -15.19
C LEU A 28 10.91 3.08 -14.70
N TYR A 29 10.95 3.31 -13.38
CA TYR A 29 11.00 4.65 -12.81
C TYR A 29 12.44 5.05 -12.48
N GLU A 30 12.80 6.28 -12.82
CA GLU A 30 14.03 6.89 -12.30
C GLU A 30 13.81 7.32 -10.84
N ILE A 31 14.01 6.39 -9.92
CA ILE A 31 13.85 6.60 -8.48
C ILE A 31 15.14 7.22 -7.92
N GLY A 32 14.98 8.29 -7.13
CA GLY A 32 16.11 9.01 -6.54
C GLY A 32 15.64 10.10 -5.58
N SER A 33 16.50 10.54 -4.67
CA SER A 33 16.18 11.56 -3.67
C SER A 33 15.75 12.91 -4.25
N SER A 34 16.21 13.24 -5.47
CA SER A 34 15.83 14.44 -6.24
C SER A 34 14.96 14.13 -7.46
N ARG A 35 14.56 12.87 -7.65
CA ARG A 35 13.75 12.40 -8.79
C ARG A 35 12.40 11.86 -8.29
N ASN A 36 11.92 10.76 -8.88
CA ASN A 36 10.66 10.17 -8.49
C ASN A 36 10.78 9.51 -7.12
N ARG A 37 9.84 9.84 -6.23
CA ARG A 37 9.60 9.08 -5.01
C ARG A 37 8.51 8.05 -5.25
N CYS A 38 8.75 6.83 -4.82
CA CYS A 38 7.80 5.73 -4.94
C CYS A 38 7.48 5.15 -3.56
N GLY A 39 6.33 4.50 -3.45
CA GLY A 39 5.91 3.81 -2.22
C GLY A 39 5.17 2.52 -2.56
N ILE A 40 5.16 1.59 -1.60
CA ILE A 40 4.46 0.31 -1.71
C ILE A 40 3.41 0.21 -0.61
N VAL A 41 2.17 -0.04 -1.01
CA VAL A 41 1.03 -0.27 -0.14
C VAL A 41 0.70 -1.76 -0.22
N ALA A 42 0.95 -2.50 0.85
CA ALA A 42 0.48 -3.89 0.97
C ALA A 42 -0.86 -3.91 1.71
N PHE A 43 -1.80 -4.76 1.29
CA PHE A 43 -3.10 -4.83 1.96
C PHE A 43 -3.67 -6.24 2.01
N SER A 44 -4.26 -6.59 3.15
CA SER A 44 -5.16 -7.74 3.33
C SER A 44 -6.21 -7.36 4.38
N LYS A 45 -7.44 -7.84 4.21
CA LYS A 45 -8.51 -7.66 5.20
C LYS A 45 -8.63 -8.92 6.04
N ASP A 46 -8.33 -8.83 7.33
CA ASP A 46 -8.59 -9.94 8.25
C ASP A 46 -10.09 -10.24 8.30
N THR A 47 -10.45 -11.48 7.95
CA THR A 47 -11.84 -11.96 7.96
C THR A 47 -12.34 -12.25 9.38
N ARG A 48 -11.45 -12.41 10.37
CA ARG A 48 -11.83 -12.60 11.79
C ARG A 48 -12.45 -11.35 12.39
N ALA A 49 -12.17 -10.18 11.81
CA ALA A 49 -12.81 -8.91 12.18
C ALA A 49 -14.26 -8.76 11.65
N LEU A 50 -14.73 -9.66 10.78
CA LEU A 50 -16.09 -9.60 10.20
C LEU A 50 -17.21 -9.93 11.20
N GLY A 51 -16.89 -10.47 12.37
CA GLY A 51 -17.84 -10.77 13.45
C GLY A 51 -18.16 -9.61 14.40
N ARG A 52 -17.55 -8.43 14.21
CA ARG A 52 -17.91 -7.21 14.93
C ARG A 52 -18.50 -6.21 13.94
N GLU A 53 -19.82 -6.21 13.84
CA GLU A 53 -20.57 -5.08 13.31
C GLU A 53 -20.13 -3.86 14.12
N ASP A 54 -19.34 -2.96 13.51
CA ASP A 54 -19.16 -1.54 13.92
C ASP A 54 -17.96 -0.84 13.24
N ASN A 55 -17.18 -1.49 12.38
CA ASN A 55 -16.12 -0.79 11.62
C ASN A 55 -16.32 -0.89 10.10
N ALA A 56 -17.21 -0.04 9.57
CA ALA A 56 -17.46 0.17 8.14
C ALA A 56 -16.27 0.76 7.35
N HIS A 57 -15.08 0.77 7.95
CA HIS A 57 -13.82 1.16 7.30
C HIS A 57 -12.93 -0.08 7.33
N GLY A 58 -12.98 -0.86 6.25
CA GLY A 58 -12.25 -2.11 6.15
C GLY A 58 -10.81 -1.95 6.60
N HIS A 59 -10.45 -2.70 7.66
CA HIS A 59 -9.11 -2.68 8.21
C HIS A 59 -8.11 -3.08 7.13
N CYS A 60 -7.19 -2.18 6.80
CA CYS A 60 -5.97 -2.48 6.07
C CYS A 60 -4.90 -2.72 7.14
N GLU A 61 -4.53 -3.98 7.38
CA GLU A 61 -3.81 -4.35 8.61
C GLU A 61 -2.38 -3.81 8.66
N ARG A 62 -1.73 -3.58 7.51
CA ARG A 62 -0.36 -3.04 7.46
C ARG A 62 -0.12 -2.16 6.25
N VAL A 63 -0.24 -0.87 6.45
CA VAL A 63 0.25 0.14 5.51
C VAL A 63 1.51 0.69 6.13
N ALA A 64 2.68 0.19 5.73
CA ALA A 64 3.89 0.99 5.92
C ALA A 64 4.32 1.45 4.55
N THR A 65 4.02 2.71 4.31
CA THR A 65 4.32 3.45 3.09
C THR A 65 5.18 4.63 3.51
N CYS A 66 6.42 4.65 3.07
CA CYS A 66 7.15 5.90 2.93
C CYS A 66 7.31 6.14 1.43
N LEU A 67 7.06 7.37 0.98
CA LEU A 67 7.50 7.78 -0.36
C LEU A 67 9.01 7.96 -0.28
N THR A 68 9.75 6.97 -0.79
CA THR A 68 11.21 6.96 -0.73
C THR A 68 11.80 7.20 -2.12
N GLY A 69 12.92 7.91 -2.14
CA GLY A 69 13.81 8.00 -3.30
C GLY A 69 14.90 6.93 -3.29
N ASP A 70 14.84 5.98 -2.36
CA ASP A 70 15.77 4.86 -2.22
C ASP A 70 15.14 3.56 -2.78
N PRO A 71 15.63 3.04 -3.93
CA PRO A 71 15.14 1.80 -4.50
C PRO A 71 15.31 0.58 -3.58
N SER A 72 16.35 0.54 -2.75
CA SER A 72 16.64 -0.63 -1.90
C SER A 72 15.54 -0.87 -0.88
N VAL A 73 15.06 0.19 -0.24
CA VAL A 73 13.93 0.16 0.71
C VAL A 73 12.66 -0.38 0.05
N LEU A 74 12.44 -0.06 -1.23
CA LEU A 74 11.29 -0.55 -1.99
C LEU A 74 11.42 -2.03 -2.32
N LEU A 75 12.62 -2.48 -2.73
CA LEU A 75 12.89 -3.88 -3.04
C LEU A 75 12.77 -4.77 -1.79
N ASP A 76 13.35 -4.35 -0.67
CA ASP A 76 13.22 -5.05 0.62
C ASP A 76 11.74 -5.20 1.02
N ARG A 77 10.94 -4.17 0.73
CA ARG A 77 9.51 -4.19 1.00
C ARG A 77 8.77 -5.19 0.12
N ILE A 78 9.08 -5.24 -1.18
CA ILE A 78 8.55 -6.26 -2.10
C ILE A 78 8.93 -7.66 -1.62
N ASP A 79 10.17 -7.87 -1.19
CA ASP A 79 10.64 -9.19 -0.78
C ASP A 79 9.96 -9.66 0.51
N SER A 80 9.62 -8.72 1.39
CA SER A 80 8.89 -8.98 2.65
C SER A 80 7.42 -9.40 2.45
N PHE A 81 6.86 -9.22 1.24
CA PHE A 81 5.48 -9.56 0.92
C PHE A 81 5.23 -11.06 1.07
N LYS A 82 4.14 -11.39 1.78
CA LYS A 82 3.68 -12.76 2.01
C LYS A 82 2.15 -12.79 2.03
N PRO A 83 1.50 -13.78 1.40
CA PRO A 83 0.07 -14.00 1.55
C PRO A 83 -0.32 -14.12 3.01
N ARG A 84 -1.47 -13.57 3.34
CA ARG A 84 -2.09 -13.66 4.66
C ARG A 84 -3.51 -14.19 4.52
N GLU A 85 -4.01 -14.82 5.58
CA GLU A 85 -5.43 -15.10 5.68
C GLU A 85 -6.20 -13.77 5.60
N GLY A 86 -7.21 -13.71 4.75
CA GLY A 86 -7.97 -12.49 4.55
C GLY A 86 -8.55 -12.36 3.15
N THR A 87 -9.40 -11.37 2.98
CA THR A 87 -10.00 -11.00 1.70
C THR A 87 -9.43 -9.70 1.16
N THR A 88 -9.59 -9.52 -0.15
CA THR A 88 -9.18 -8.31 -0.85
C THR A 88 -10.18 -7.17 -0.57
N ASN A 89 -9.69 -5.99 -0.17
CA ASN A 89 -10.49 -4.76 -0.11
C ASN A 89 -9.77 -3.61 -0.82
N PHE A 90 -9.96 -3.53 -2.14
CA PHE A 90 -9.33 -2.51 -2.98
C PHE A 90 -9.72 -1.07 -2.59
N PHE A 91 -10.96 -0.82 -2.17
CA PHE A 91 -11.39 0.54 -1.79
C PHE A 91 -10.65 1.05 -0.55
N ALA A 92 -10.45 0.18 0.45
CA ALA A 92 -9.66 0.55 1.62
C ALA A 92 -8.20 0.84 1.26
N ALA A 93 -7.61 0.03 0.36
CA ALA A 93 -6.26 0.24 -0.12
C ALA A 93 -6.12 1.58 -0.88
N LEU A 94 -7.07 1.92 -1.76
CA LEU A 94 -7.07 3.18 -2.52
C LEU A 94 -7.26 4.40 -1.59
N LYS A 95 -8.19 4.34 -0.64
CA LYS A 95 -8.37 5.40 0.36
C LYS A 95 -7.08 5.64 1.15
N LYS A 96 -6.36 4.56 1.49
CA LYS A 96 -5.07 4.70 2.14
C LYS A 96 -4.01 5.32 1.23
N CYS A 97 -3.96 4.96 -0.05
CA CYS A 97 -3.06 5.60 -1.00
C CYS A 97 -3.28 7.12 -1.05
N GLU A 98 -4.55 7.54 -1.02
CA GLU A 98 -4.92 8.96 -0.97
C GLU A 98 -4.42 9.64 0.31
N GLU A 99 -4.59 9.02 1.48
CA GLU A 99 -4.07 9.54 2.76
C GLU A 99 -2.55 9.72 2.72
N VAL A 100 -1.81 8.70 2.27
CA VAL A 100 -0.35 8.71 2.17
C VAL A 100 0.11 9.80 1.21
N PHE A 101 -0.55 9.92 0.06
CA PHE A 101 -0.22 10.94 -0.92
C PHE A 101 -0.46 12.35 -0.37
N LYS A 102 -1.57 12.56 0.34
CA LYS A 102 -1.89 13.85 0.98
C LYS A 102 -0.85 14.25 2.03
N GLU A 103 -0.45 13.30 2.88
CA GLU A 103 0.54 13.53 3.93
C GLU A 103 1.94 13.85 3.35
N GLU A 104 2.41 13.07 2.39
CA GLU A 104 3.77 13.16 1.85
C GLU A 104 3.97 14.25 0.80
N CYS A 105 2.89 14.66 0.10
CA CYS A 105 2.91 15.74 -0.87
C CYS A 105 2.41 17.07 -0.29
N GLY A 106 2.06 17.12 1.00
CA GLY A 106 1.58 18.35 1.65
C GLY A 106 0.23 18.85 1.11
N MET A 107 -0.55 17.98 0.47
CA MET A 107 -1.89 18.30 -0.03
C MET A 107 -2.92 18.18 1.10
N PHE A 108 -2.74 18.98 2.14
CA PHE A 108 -3.79 19.18 3.12
C PHE A 108 -4.86 20.05 2.48
N GLY A 109 -6.00 19.45 2.15
CA GLY A 109 -7.22 20.22 1.96
C GLY A 109 -7.45 21.07 3.20
N GLU A 110 -7.74 22.35 3.00
CA GLU A 110 -8.06 23.29 4.05
C GLU A 110 -8.97 22.61 5.08
N ARG A 111 -8.43 22.31 6.27
CA ARG A 111 -9.29 22.06 7.41
C ARG A 111 -9.95 23.40 7.68
N HIS A 112 -11.16 23.57 7.16
CA HIS A 112 -12.07 24.60 7.62
C HIS A 112 -12.01 24.58 9.15
N LYS A 113 -11.42 25.64 9.72
CA LYS A 113 -11.59 25.98 11.12
C LYS A 113 -13.09 26.06 11.34
N ARG A 114 -13.69 25.02 11.91
CA ARG A 114 -14.98 25.15 12.59
C ARG A 114 -14.69 26.03 13.81
N ARG A 115 -14.95 27.32 13.63
CA ARG A 115 -15.24 28.26 14.71
C ARG A 115 -16.49 27.80 15.44
#